data_AF-A0A2H1CGF1-F1
#
_entry.id   AF-A0A2H1CGF1-F1
#
_cell.length_a   1.000
_cell.length_b   1.000
_cell.length_c   1.000
_cell.angle_alpha   90.00
_cell.angle_beta   90.00
_cell.angle_gamma   90.00
#
_symmetry.space_group_name_H-M   'P 1'
#
loop_
_entity.id
_entity.type
_entity.pdbx_description
1 polymer ?
#
loop_
_entity_poly.entity_id
_entity_poly.type
_entity_poly.pdbx_seq_one_letter_code
_entity_poly.pdbx_strand_id
1 'polypeptide(L)'
;MPKKSTSPEEESEQSFSVLEFLGQTITRILTLLSFVVIGGSVRTRTTPGIPPSEKFCLGDNFRRWASDAEDYVEAFPSNECSRALLSLLDGEAKDIARDTRILDEEITAATFARLRHYLTEEPDIMTVRLQF
;
A
#
# COMPACT_ATOMS: atom_id res chain seq x y z
N MET A 1 51.54 50.44 -41.08
CA MET A 1 50.86 49.21 -41.56
C MET A 1 50.44 48.39 -40.34
N PRO A 2 49.34 47.62 -40.42
CA PRO A 2 48.21 47.69 -39.48
C PRO A 2 48.30 46.79 -38.24
N LYS A 3 47.43 47.15 -37.26
CA LYS A 3 47.20 46.54 -35.95
C LYS A 3 46.62 45.13 -36.05
N LYS A 4 46.88 44.28 -35.04
CA LYS A 4 45.95 43.21 -34.67
C LYS A 4 45.80 43.13 -33.15
N SER A 5 44.77 43.79 -32.65
CA SER A 5 44.19 43.60 -31.33
C SER A 5 43.20 42.44 -31.41
N THR A 6 43.43 41.40 -30.61
CA THR A 6 42.50 40.28 -30.38
C THR A 6 41.25 40.80 -29.67
N SER A 7 40.07 40.49 -30.22
CA SER A 7 38.75 40.90 -29.72
C SER A 7 38.28 39.96 -28.58
N PRO A 8 37.59 40.48 -27.54
CA PRO A 8 36.99 39.71 -26.44
C PRO A 8 35.54 39.25 -26.69
N GLU A 9 34.99 39.40 -27.90
CA GLU A 9 33.55 39.13 -28.17
C GLU A 9 33.12 37.66 -28.02
N GLU A 10 34.01 36.68 -28.19
CA GLU A 10 33.62 35.26 -28.18
C GLU A 10 33.36 34.69 -26.76
N GLU A 11 33.94 35.29 -25.70
CA GLU A 11 33.71 34.80 -24.33
C GLU A 11 32.32 35.17 -23.78
N SER A 12 31.71 36.25 -24.30
CA SER A 12 30.42 36.78 -23.84
C SER A 12 29.24 35.92 -24.31
N GLU A 13 29.31 35.37 -25.52
CA GLU A 13 28.22 34.55 -26.08
C GLU A 13 28.21 33.16 -25.44
N GLN A 14 29.40 32.62 -25.15
CA GLN A 14 29.56 31.31 -24.51
C GLN A 14 29.13 31.31 -23.05
N SER A 15 29.37 32.41 -22.33
CA SER A 15 28.89 32.57 -20.95
C SER A 15 27.37 32.75 -20.87
N PHE A 16 26.76 33.37 -21.89
CA PHE A 16 25.30 33.45 -22.01
C PHE A 16 24.65 32.07 -22.23
N SER A 17 25.22 31.24 -23.12
CA SER A 17 24.69 29.89 -23.36
C SER A 17 24.80 28.97 -22.13
N VAL A 18 25.86 29.13 -21.34
CA VAL A 18 26.05 28.37 -20.09
C VAL A 18 25.01 28.77 -19.04
N LEU A 19 24.67 30.06 -18.94
CA LEU A 19 23.64 30.55 -18.02
C LEU A 19 22.23 30.08 -18.40
N GLU A 20 21.89 30.09 -19.70
CA GLU A 20 20.61 29.54 -20.17
C GLU A 20 20.49 28.03 -19.90
N PHE A 21 21.56 27.28 -20.19
CA PHE A 21 21.61 25.84 -19.92
C PHE A 21 21.47 25.53 -18.43
N LEU A 22 22.14 26.31 -17.56
CA LEU A 22 22.05 26.18 -16.12
C LEU A 22 20.64 26.50 -15.61
N GLY A 23 20.03 27.59 -16.10
CA GLY A 23 18.66 27.95 -15.78
C GLY A 23 17.67 26.84 -16.15
N GLN A 24 17.78 26.30 -17.36
CA GLN A 24 16.89 25.25 -17.85
C GLN A 24 17.06 23.93 -17.09
N THR A 25 18.30 23.61 -16.68
CA THR A 25 18.62 22.45 -15.84
C THR A 25 18.03 22.60 -14.43
N ILE A 26 18.19 23.77 -13.82
CA ILE A 26 17.62 24.08 -12.50
C ILE A 26 16.09 24.00 -12.54
N THR A 27 15.45 24.57 -13.57
CA THR A 27 13.99 24.46 -13.73
C THR A 27 13.53 23.01 -13.81
N ARG A 28 14.22 22.16 -14.59
CA ARG A 28 13.91 20.72 -14.66
C ARG A 28 14.06 20.03 -13.31
N ILE A 29 15.14 20.29 -12.58
CA ILE A 29 15.36 19.70 -11.25
C ILE A 29 14.23 20.12 -10.30
N LEU A 30 13.86 21.41 -10.28
CA LEU A 30 12.77 21.91 -9.44
C LEU A 30 11.41 21.31 -9.83
N THR A 31 11.13 21.14 -11.13
CA THR A 31 9.91 20.47 -11.60
C THR A 31 9.87 19.00 -11.18
N LEU A 32 10.99 18.29 -11.28
CA LEU A 32 11.10 16.89 -10.85
C LEU A 32 10.94 16.73 -9.33
N LEU A 33 11.54 17.62 -8.54
CA LEU A 33 11.37 17.64 -7.08
C LEU A 33 9.93 17.98 -6.67
N SER A 34 9.27 18.90 -7.38
CA SER A 34 7.85 19.20 -7.17
C SER A 34 6.94 17.99 -7.44
N PHE A 35 7.25 17.20 -8.48
CA PHE A 35 6.51 15.98 -8.79
C PHE A 35 6.69 14.88 -7.72
N VAL A 36 7.88 14.78 -7.12
CA VAL A 36 8.16 13.84 -6.03
C VAL A 36 7.39 14.18 -4.75
N VAL A 37 7.14 15.46 -4.46
CA VAL A 37 6.43 15.88 -3.25
C VAL A 37 4.94 15.52 -3.27
N ILE A 38 4.33 15.35 -4.45
CA ILE A 38 2.93 14.91 -4.58
C ILE A 38 2.80 13.38 -4.46
N GLY A 39 3.88 12.63 -4.72
CA GLY A 39 3.94 11.17 -4.57
C GLY A 39 4.39 10.68 -3.19
N GLY A 40 4.79 11.60 -2.30
CA GLY A 40 5.08 11.32 -0.91
C GLY A 40 3.81 11.04 -0.12
N SER A 41 3.15 9.92 -0.40
CA SER A 41 2.22 9.31 0.54
C SER A 41 3.05 8.94 1.77
N VAL A 42 3.20 9.89 2.69
CA VAL A 42 3.46 9.56 4.08
C VAL A 42 2.28 8.70 4.44
N ARG A 43 2.51 7.39 4.49
CA ARG A 43 1.57 6.44 5.07
C ARG A 43 1.50 6.79 6.54
N THR A 44 0.75 7.83 6.87
CA THR A 44 0.21 8.04 8.20
C THR A 44 -0.66 6.82 8.40
N ARG A 45 -0.09 5.79 9.03
CA ARG A 45 -0.85 4.65 9.51
C ARG A 45 -1.82 5.27 10.49
N THR A 46 -3.03 5.58 10.02
CA THR A 46 -4.18 5.81 10.86
C THR A 46 -4.40 4.47 11.51
N THR A 47 -3.67 4.21 12.59
CA THR A 47 -4.08 3.21 13.56
C THR A 47 -5.47 3.67 13.97
N PRO A 48 -6.53 2.90 13.68
CA PRO A 48 -7.86 3.25 14.17
C PRO A 48 -7.76 3.50 15.67
N GLY A 49 -8.46 4.52 16.17
CA GLY A 49 -8.58 4.73 17.62
C GLY A 49 -9.25 3.55 18.35
N ILE A 50 -9.78 2.60 17.58
CA ILE A 50 -10.34 1.34 18.04
C ILE A 50 -9.18 0.38 18.34
N PRO A 51 -9.09 -0.18 19.56
CA PRO A 51 -8.07 -1.18 19.87
C PRO A 51 -8.18 -2.36 18.88
N PRO A 52 -7.06 -3.02 18.53
CA PRO A 52 -7.11 -4.19 17.66
C PRO A 52 -8.10 -5.23 18.21
N SER A 53 -9.02 -5.69 17.37
CA SER A 53 -9.90 -6.80 17.73
C SER A 53 -9.05 -8.03 18.10
N GLU A 54 -9.59 -8.87 18.99
CA GLU A 54 -8.95 -10.14 19.36
C GLU A 54 -8.71 -10.97 18.09
N LYS A 55 -7.55 -11.62 18.01
CA LYS A 55 -7.27 -12.47 16.87
C LYS A 55 -8.13 -13.72 16.92
N PHE A 56 -8.70 -14.11 15.78
CA PHE A 56 -9.47 -15.32 15.63
C PHE A 56 -8.58 -16.53 15.34
N CYS A 57 -8.76 -17.57 16.14
CA CYS A 57 -8.24 -18.91 15.95
C CYS A 57 -9.40 -19.87 15.60
N LEU A 58 -9.09 -20.99 14.95
CA LEU A 58 -10.10 -22.03 14.73
C LEU A 58 -10.62 -22.56 16.08
N GLY A 59 -11.94 -22.73 16.16
CA GLY A 59 -12.64 -23.13 17.38
C GLY A 59 -13.16 -21.94 18.21
N ASP A 60 -12.74 -20.71 17.93
CA ASP A 60 -13.30 -19.52 18.56
C ASP A 60 -14.76 -19.28 18.15
N ASN A 61 -15.48 -18.51 18.96
CA ASN A 61 -16.85 -18.12 18.64
C ASN A 61 -16.84 -17.06 17.51
N PHE A 62 -16.97 -17.54 16.27
CA PHE A 62 -16.95 -16.68 15.08
C PHE A 62 -17.99 -15.56 15.14
N ARG A 63 -19.20 -15.82 15.64
CA ARG A 63 -20.26 -14.80 15.71
C ARG A 63 -19.88 -13.64 16.63
N ARG A 64 -19.28 -13.93 17.78
CA ARG A 64 -18.81 -12.90 18.72
C ARG A 64 -17.66 -12.11 18.10
N TRP A 65 -16.68 -12.80 17.51
CA TRP A 65 -15.52 -12.18 16.89
C TRP A 65 -15.88 -11.31 15.68
N ALA A 66 -16.78 -11.78 14.81
CA ALA A 66 -17.12 -11.12 13.55
C ALA A 66 -17.70 -9.72 13.77
N SER A 67 -18.53 -9.51 14.80
CA SER A 67 -19.08 -8.19 15.10
C SER A 67 -17.98 -7.16 15.38
N ASP A 68 -17.00 -7.52 16.22
CA ASP A 68 -15.89 -6.63 16.57
C ASP A 68 -14.91 -6.44 15.39
N ALA A 69 -14.76 -7.48 14.57
CA ALA A 69 -13.91 -7.45 13.38
C ALA A 69 -14.49 -6.60 12.25
N GLU A 70 -15.80 -6.65 12.03
CA GLU A 70 -16.51 -5.81 11.04
C GLU A 70 -16.30 -4.32 11.36
N ASP A 71 -16.59 -3.91 12.60
CA ASP A 71 -16.39 -2.52 13.07
C ASP A 71 -14.92 -2.07 12.93
N TYR A 72 -13.98 -2.97 13.26
CA TYR A 72 -12.55 -2.68 13.14
C TYR A 72 -12.10 -2.47 11.70
N VAL A 73 -12.57 -3.32 10.78
CA VAL A 73 -12.19 -3.27 9.36
C VAL A 73 -12.81 -2.06 8.66
N GLU A 74 -14.04 -1.67 9.01
CA GLU A 74 -14.71 -0.48 8.47
C GLU A 74 -13.94 0.83 8.78
N ALA A 75 -13.14 0.85 9.84
CA ALA A 75 -12.29 1.99 10.18
C ALA A 75 -11.09 2.20 9.22
N PHE A 76 -10.84 1.27 8.29
CA PHE A 76 -9.77 1.37 7.31
C PHE A 76 -10.29 1.81 5.93
N PRO A 77 -9.47 2.50 5.12
CA PRO A 77 -9.76 2.69 3.70
C PRO A 77 -9.93 1.34 2.98
N SER A 78 -10.79 1.27 1.95
CA SER A 78 -11.12 0.02 1.24
C SER A 78 -9.90 -0.79 0.76
N ASN A 79 -8.82 -0.10 0.34
CA ASN A 79 -7.59 -0.75 -0.12
C ASN A 79 -6.73 -1.35 1.02
N GLU A 80 -7.07 -1.07 2.28
CA GLU A 80 -6.42 -1.63 3.46
C GLU A 80 -7.28 -2.66 4.21
N CYS A 81 -8.59 -2.72 3.95
CA CYS A 81 -9.53 -3.62 4.64
C CYS A 81 -9.11 -5.09 4.58
N SER A 82 -8.67 -5.59 3.42
CA SER A 82 -8.20 -6.97 3.26
C SER A 82 -7.01 -7.27 4.18
N ARG A 83 -6.06 -6.34 4.27
CA ARG A 83 -4.89 -6.48 5.15
C ARG A 83 -5.26 -6.37 6.62
N ALA A 84 -6.19 -5.48 6.96
CA ALA A 84 -6.71 -5.34 8.32
C ALA A 84 -7.39 -6.63 8.77
N LEU A 85 -8.31 -7.17 7.95
CA LEU A 85 -9.01 -8.41 8.22
C LEU A 85 -8.06 -9.61 8.34
N LEU A 86 -7.07 -9.72 7.43
CA LEU A 86 -6.05 -10.77 7.51
C LEU A 86 -5.18 -10.67 8.77
N SER A 87 -5.02 -9.47 9.35
CA SER A 87 -4.26 -9.28 10.60
C SER A 87 -5.01 -9.77 11.85
N LEU A 88 -6.34 -9.88 11.74
CA LEU A 88 -7.22 -10.41 12.79
C LEU A 88 -7.32 -11.94 12.76
N LEU A 89 -6.78 -12.62 11.75
CA LEU A 89 -6.75 -14.09 11.70
C LEU A 89 -5.38 -14.59 12.19
N ASP A 90 -5.37 -15.66 12.98
CA ASP A 90 -4.14 -16.34 13.41
C ASP A 90 -4.12 -17.82 13.03
N GLY A 91 -2.90 -18.37 13.03
CA GLY A 91 -2.63 -19.78 12.77
C GLY A 91 -3.36 -20.32 11.53
N GLU A 92 -4.07 -21.42 11.71
CA GLU A 92 -4.75 -22.14 10.62
C GLU A 92 -5.88 -21.33 9.98
N ALA A 93 -6.60 -20.49 10.74
CA ALA A 93 -7.65 -19.64 10.17
C ALA A 93 -7.08 -18.65 9.15
N LYS A 94 -5.87 -18.14 9.41
CA LYS A 94 -5.15 -17.27 8.50
C LYS A 94 -4.67 -18.00 7.25
N ASP A 95 -4.20 -19.23 7.40
CA ASP A 95 -3.78 -20.07 6.27
C ASP A 95 -4.96 -20.37 5.34
N ILE A 96 -6.11 -20.77 5.90
CA ILE A 96 -7.34 -21.02 5.13
C ILE A 96 -7.77 -19.77 4.36
N ALA A 97 -7.77 -18.60 4.98
CA ALA A 97 -8.14 -17.36 4.30
C ALA A 97 -7.20 -17.01 3.14
N ARG A 98 -5.91 -17.39 3.23
CA ARG A 98 -4.94 -17.21 2.13
C ARG A 98 -5.16 -18.23 1.01
N ASP A 99 -5.35 -19.50 1.37
CA ASP A 99 -5.49 -20.58 0.39
C ASP A 99 -6.79 -20.43 -0.43
N THR A 100 -7.86 -20.01 0.23
CA THR A 100 -9.17 -19.75 -0.41
C THR A 100 -9.23 -18.45 -1.20
N ARG A 101 -8.23 -17.57 -1.06
CA ARG A 101 -8.16 -16.25 -1.71
C ARG A 101 -9.40 -15.38 -1.47
N ILE A 102 -10.09 -15.61 -0.36
CA ILE A 102 -11.32 -14.92 0.00
C ILE A 102 -11.14 -13.40 0.20
N LEU A 103 -9.91 -12.97 0.46
CA LEU A 103 -9.54 -11.58 0.71
C LEU A 103 -8.89 -10.88 -0.51
N ASP A 104 -8.89 -11.53 -1.68
CA ASP A 104 -8.35 -10.94 -2.92
C ASP A 104 -9.30 -9.89 -3.54
N GLU A 105 -10.59 -9.95 -3.17
CA GLU A 105 -11.64 -9.03 -3.59
C GLU A 105 -11.91 -7.95 -2.53
N GLU A 106 -12.76 -6.98 -2.89
CA GLU A 106 -13.23 -5.97 -1.95
C GLU A 106 -13.96 -6.62 -0.76
N ILE A 107 -13.66 -6.14 0.45
CA ILE A 107 -14.27 -6.67 1.67
C ILE A 107 -15.70 -6.18 1.78
N THR A 108 -16.64 -7.12 1.79
CA THR A 108 -18.08 -6.86 1.91
C THR A 108 -18.68 -7.77 3.00
N ALA A 109 -19.96 -7.57 3.34
CA ALA A 109 -20.67 -8.48 4.24
C ALA A 109 -20.66 -9.95 3.74
N ALA A 110 -20.59 -10.16 2.42
CA ALA A 110 -20.46 -11.50 1.85
C ALA A 110 -19.11 -12.16 2.20
N THR A 111 -18.06 -11.37 2.42
CA THR A 111 -16.74 -11.87 2.84
C THR A 111 -16.83 -12.54 4.22
N PHE A 112 -17.52 -11.93 5.18
CA PHE A 112 -17.70 -12.52 6.52
C PHE A 112 -18.57 -13.78 6.49
N ALA A 113 -19.61 -13.82 5.65
CA ALA A 113 -20.40 -15.03 5.44
C ALA A 113 -19.57 -16.18 4.86
N ARG A 114 -18.73 -15.90 3.85
CA ARG A 114 -17.81 -16.87 3.25
C ARG A 114 -16.74 -17.31 4.27
N LEU A 115 -16.17 -16.39 5.06
CA LEU A 115 -15.21 -16.72 6.12
C LEU A 115 -15.82 -17.66 7.15
N ARG A 116 -17.05 -17.39 7.58
CA ARG A 116 -17.77 -18.28 8.50
C ARG A 116 -17.85 -19.70 7.94
N HIS A 117 -18.21 -19.84 6.67
CA HIS A 117 -18.32 -21.15 6.02
C HIS A 117 -16.98 -21.91 6.08
N TYR A 118 -15.89 -21.29 5.61
CA TYR A 118 -14.56 -21.92 5.60
C TYR A 118 -13.99 -22.20 7.01
N LEU A 119 -14.30 -21.35 8.00
CA LEU A 119 -13.69 -21.42 9.33
C LEU A 119 -14.52 -22.20 10.36
N THR A 120 -15.80 -22.48 10.07
CA THR A 120 -16.69 -23.16 11.03
C THR A 120 -17.46 -24.34 10.44
N GLU A 121 -17.66 -24.41 9.12
CA GLU A 121 -18.55 -25.39 8.49
C GLU A 121 -17.82 -26.39 7.57
N GLU A 122 -16.50 -26.24 7.36
CA GLU A 122 -15.74 -27.13 6.49
C GLU A 122 -14.84 -28.11 7.28
N PRO A 123 -15.27 -29.36 7.48
CA PRO A 123 -14.41 -30.41 8.05
C PRO A 123 -13.38 -30.97 7.04
N ASP A 124 -13.39 -30.51 5.77
CA ASP A 124 -12.71 -31.19 4.65
C ASP A 124 -11.41 -30.52 4.17
N ILE A 125 -11.02 -29.35 4.69
CA ILE A 125 -9.68 -28.80 4.39
C ILE A 125 -8.58 -29.70 4.99
N MET A 126 -8.91 -30.48 6.02
CA MET A 126 -8.06 -31.52 6.61
C MET A 126 -7.79 -32.72 5.68
N THR A 127 -8.64 -33.01 4.67
CA THR A 127 -8.38 -34.14 3.75
C THR A 127 -7.44 -33.78 2.61
N VAL A 128 -7.29 -32.50 2.26
CA VAL A 128 -6.42 -32.06 1.16
C VAL A 128 -4.95 -31.94 1.58
N ARG A 129 -4.66 -31.62 2.86
CA ARG A 129 -3.27 -31.43 3.34
C ARG A 129 -2.53 -32.73 3.70
N LEU A 130 -3.19 -33.89 3.68
CA LEU A 130 -2.59 -35.20 4.01
C LEU A 130 -2.26 -36.07 2.77
N GLN A 131 -2.33 -35.53 1.56
CA GLN A 131 -2.00 -36.25 0.33
C GLN A 131 -0.75 -35.68 -0.37
N PHE A 132 0.41 -35.61 0.31
CA PHE A 132 1.72 -35.54 -0.35
C PHE A 132 2.80 -36.19 0.51
#